data_AF-Q4N7F0-F1
#
_entry.id   AF-Q4N7F0-F1
#
_cell.length_a   1.000
_cell.length_b   1.000
_cell.length_c   1.000
_cell.angle_alpha   90.00
_cell.angle_beta   90.00
_cell.angle_gamma   90.00
#
_symmetry.space_group_name_H-M   'P 1'
#
loop_
_entity.id
_entity.type
_entity.pdbx_description
1 polymer ?
#
loop_
_entity_poly.entity_id
_entity_poly.type
_entity_poly.pdbx_seq_one_letter_code
_entity_poly.pdbx_strand_id
1 'polypeptide(L)'
;MNISHILFNNSRIKHSARFLKPPGFFKRAEMREKPHRRTGPFENPVRRFVRLREKARLFSQLPAPRHVPIPKPILPTLLKPLEYVPKVSPEVLERRLEFLLGDKAKQQQLHAKMRPGLTPYQAELYMWERQMRDLRRVYRAQYFQKLNEVTEEERLRQYNLYLKETKEKFAKREEIRRSIHEEKKRKAILRDTMAIEKKVTQSLELGRLSSKKIKNIYWLNKLQGAINYDEDKNNVNIEDINVAKLASDLGHPAEDSKEIRQKIMTGNLFFRKILKESFELMPEDMFRYEVMDEETLTPEERAKLTYGVLTDEEKLELLDKKINILNEKIDQDSKLKGKSKENLYIQLRDHLEAAKLAYLEKSVKS
;
A
#
# COMPACT_ATOMS: atom_id res chain seq x y z
N MET A 1 14.75 -12.98 -50.52
CA MET A 1 15.36 -12.89 -49.18
C MET A 1 15.58 -11.42 -48.85
N ASN A 2 14.97 -10.95 -47.75
CA ASN A 2 14.82 -9.54 -47.41
C ASN A 2 16.12 -8.90 -46.88
N ILE A 3 16.93 -8.34 -47.79
CA ILE A 3 18.10 -7.52 -47.44
C ILE A 3 17.68 -6.31 -46.56
N SER A 4 16.45 -5.82 -46.77
CA SER A 4 15.84 -4.75 -45.97
C SER A 4 15.71 -5.11 -44.48
N HIS A 5 15.28 -6.33 -44.13
CA HIS A 5 15.07 -6.72 -42.72
C HIS A 5 16.37 -6.78 -41.90
N ILE A 6 17.48 -7.16 -42.54
CA ILE A 6 18.81 -7.21 -41.89
C ILE A 6 19.36 -5.80 -41.67
N LEU A 7 19.10 -4.88 -42.61
CA LEU A 7 19.49 -3.46 -42.47
C LEU A 7 18.63 -2.72 -41.43
N PHE A 8 17.34 -3.04 -41.30
CA PHE A 8 16.42 -2.40 -40.36
C PHE A 8 16.58 -2.84 -38.90
N ASN A 9 17.15 -4.02 -38.63
CA ASN A 9 17.43 -4.53 -37.27
C ASN A 9 18.80 -4.12 -36.72
N ASN A 10 19.67 -3.51 -37.52
CA ASN A 10 20.94 -2.98 -37.03
C ASN A 10 20.72 -1.62 -36.34
N SER A 11 20.44 -1.65 -35.04
CA SER A 11 20.43 -0.47 -34.15
C SER A 11 21.67 0.41 -34.35
N ARG A 12 22.79 -0.19 -34.74
CA ARG A 12 24.05 0.48 -35.10
C ARG A 12 23.99 1.29 -36.38
N ILE A 13 23.33 0.83 -37.44
CA ILE A 13 23.12 1.59 -38.67
C ILE A 13 22.16 2.76 -38.40
N LYS A 14 21.12 2.55 -37.58
CA LYS A 14 20.24 3.63 -37.11
C LYS A 14 21.02 4.66 -36.27
N HIS A 15 21.94 4.21 -35.41
CA HIS A 15 22.79 5.07 -34.60
C HIS A 15 23.82 5.84 -35.42
N SER A 16 24.53 5.20 -36.36
CA SER A 16 25.49 5.86 -37.26
C SER A 16 24.81 6.85 -38.22
N ALA A 17 23.60 6.53 -38.71
CA ALA A 17 22.81 7.41 -39.55
C ALA A 17 22.44 8.74 -38.86
N ARG A 18 22.34 8.78 -37.52
CA ARG A 18 22.09 10.03 -36.77
C ARG A 18 23.25 11.03 -36.87
N PHE A 19 24.48 10.56 -37.06
CA PHE A 19 25.68 11.41 -37.23
C PHE A 19 25.95 11.76 -38.70
N LEU A 20 25.36 11.01 -39.63
CA LEU A 20 25.44 11.26 -41.07
C LEU A 20 24.37 12.26 -41.56
N LYS A 21 23.28 12.46 -40.79
CA LYS A 21 22.27 13.47 -41.09
C LYS A 21 22.77 14.87 -40.73
N PRO A 22 22.63 15.88 -41.63
CA PRO A 22 23.00 17.25 -41.29
C PRO A 22 22.17 17.77 -40.11
N PRO A 23 22.76 18.59 -39.21
CA PRO A 23 22.03 19.16 -38.09
C PRO A 23 20.83 19.98 -38.60
N GLY A 24 19.68 19.86 -37.93
CA GLY A 24 18.47 20.60 -38.28
C GLY A 24 18.62 22.13 -38.17
N PHE A 25 17.66 22.88 -38.69
CA PHE A 25 17.72 24.35 -38.81
C PHE A 25 18.11 25.06 -37.50
N PHE A 26 17.39 24.78 -36.39
CA PHE A 26 17.68 25.36 -35.08
C PHE A 26 19.08 25.01 -34.54
N LYS A 27 19.53 23.77 -34.78
CA LYS A 27 20.88 23.33 -34.37
C LYS A 27 21.97 24.02 -35.21
N ARG A 28 21.69 24.35 -36.47
CA ARG A 28 22.61 25.15 -37.31
C ARG A 28 22.68 26.60 -36.85
N ALA A 29 21.56 27.20 -36.44
CA ALA A 29 21.54 28.55 -35.88
C ALA A 29 22.34 28.62 -34.57
N GLU A 30 22.09 27.69 -33.65
CA GLU A 30 22.83 27.58 -32.37
C GLU A 30 24.34 27.42 -32.57
N MET A 31 24.76 26.63 -33.57
CA MET A 31 26.17 26.42 -33.91
C MET A 31 26.83 27.64 -34.59
N ARG A 32 26.04 28.52 -35.23
CA ARG A 32 26.55 29.78 -35.80
C ARG A 32 26.77 30.83 -34.72
N GLU A 33 25.88 30.89 -33.73
CA GLU A 33 25.98 31.85 -32.63
C GLU A 33 27.03 31.46 -31.59
N LYS A 34 27.06 30.19 -31.16
CA LYS A 34 27.95 29.72 -30.09
C LYS A 34 28.48 28.31 -30.38
N PRO A 35 29.40 28.16 -31.36
CA PRO A 35 29.91 26.85 -31.79
C PRO A 35 30.52 26.02 -30.63
N HIS A 36 31.23 26.70 -29.71
CA HIS A 36 31.97 26.07 -28.62
C HIS A 36 31.11 25.41 -27.54
N ARG A 37 29.82 25.77 -27.41
CA ARG A 37 28.92 25.11 -26.43
C ARG A 37 28.72 23.63 -26.72
N ARG A 38 28.83 23.24 -28.00
CA ARG A 38 28.69 21.84 -28.41
C ARG A 38 30.00 21.16 -28.73
N THR A 39 30.95 21.88 -29.31
CA THR A 39 32.23 21.32 -29.76
C THR A 39 33.30 21.34 -28.67
N GLY A 40 33.07 22.12 -27.60
CA GLY A 40 34.08 22.41 -26.60
C GLY A 40 34.92 23.62 -27.00
N PRO A 41 35.69 24.17 -26.05
CA PRO A 41 36.41 25.44 -26.23
C PRO A 41 37.53 25.39 -27.27
N PHE A 42 38.16 24.23 -27.50
CA PHE A 42 39.38 24.13 -28.33
C PHE A 42 39.19 23.39 -29.66
N GLU A 43 37.99 22.87 -29.96
CA GLU A 43 37.76 22.07 -31.16
C GLU A 43 37.04 22.86 -32.26
N ASN A 44 37.66 22.93 -33.44
CA ASN A 44 37.03 23.53 -34.62
C ASN A 44 35.75 22.75 -34.98
N PRO A 45 34.60 23.44 -35.10
CA PRO A 45 33.31 22.79 -35.32
C PRO A 45 33.27 21.94 -36.59
N VAL A 46 33.89 22.40 -37.68
CA VAL A 46 33.90 21.70 -38.97
C VAL A 46 34.73 20.41 -38.87
N ARG A 47 35.93 20.50 -38.30
CA ARG A 47 36.82 19.34 -38.12
C ARG A 47 36.17 18.25 -37.25
N ARG A 48 35.44 18.67 -36.21
CA ARG A 48 34.68 17.75 -35.35
C ARG A 48 33.56 17.03 -36.10
N PHE A 49 32.79 17.75 -36.92
CA PHE A 49 31.72 17.13 -37.72
C PHE A 49 32.28 16.12 -38.72
N VAL A 50 33.37 16.44 -39.41
CA VAL A 50 34.04 15.51 -40.33
C VAL A 50 34.50 14.27 -39.57
N ARG A 51 35.16 14.44 -38.41
CA ARG A 51 35.60 13.35 -37.54
C ARG A 51 34.45 12.47 -37.04
N LEU A 52 33.32 13.08 -36.64
CA LEU A 52 32.14 12.33 -36.21
C LEU A 52 31.51 11.54 -37.37
N ARG A 53 31.49 12.13 -38.57
CA ARG A 53 31.00 11.48 -39.78
C ARG A 53 31.87 10.28 -40.18
N GLU A 54 33.18 10.43 -40.08
CA GLU A 54 34.15 9.34 -40.31
C GLU A 54 34.05 8.24 -39.26
N LYS A 55 33.95 8.60 -37.97
CA LYS A 55 33.70 7.64 -36.89
C LYS A 55 32.40 6.86 -37.10
N ALA A 56 31.33 7.54 -37.53
CA ALA A 56 30.07 6.89 -37.85
C ALA A 56 30.17 5.95 -39.06
N ARG A 57 30.95 6.33 -40.08
CA ARG A 57 31.26 5.48 -41.24
C ARG A 57 32.02 4.22 -40.80
N LEU A 58 33.09 4.38 -40.03
CA LEU A 58 33.86 3.25 -39.49
C LEU A 58 33.00 2.36 -38.59
N PHE A 59 32.16 2.94 -37.73
CA PHE A 59 31.26 2.20 -36.85
C PHE A 59 30.20 1.40 -37.63
N SER A 60 29.78 1.88 -38.80
CA SER A 60 28.86 1.13 -39.67
C SER A 60 29.50 -0.06 -40.38
N GLN A 61 30.83 -0.04 -40.53
CA GLN A 61 31.61 -1.13 -41.14
C GLN A 61 31.98 -2.23 -40.15
N LEU A 62 31.87 -1.98 -38.84
CA LEU A 62 32.13 -3.00 -37.82
C LEU A 62 31.03 -4.07 -37.81
N PRO A 63 31.38 -5.36 -37.72
CA PRO A 63 30.39 -6.43 -37.59
C PRO A 63 29.56 -6.25 -36.32
N ALA A 64 28.31 -6.73 -36.34
CA ALA A 64 27.41 -6.70 -35.18
C ALA A 64 28.10 -7.28 -33.92
N PRO A 65 27.82 -6.76 -32.71
CA PRO A 65 28.45 -7.30 -31.51
C PRO A 65 28.00 -8.75 -31.37
N ARG A 66 28.93 -9.64 -30.98
CA ARG A 66 28.54 -10.98 -30.56
C ARG A 66 27.54 -10.86 -29.41
N HIS A 67 26.45 -11.60 -29.47
CA HIS A 67 25.46 -11.62 -28.38
C HIS A 67 26.11 -12.29 -27.17
N VAL A 68 26.65 -11.49 -26.24
CA VAL A 68 27.12 -12.02 -24.96
C VAL A 68 25.86 -12.40 -24.17
N PRO A 69 25.68 -13.66 -23.74
CA PRO A 69 24.56 -14.01 -22.89
C PRO A 69 24.68 -13.24 -21.59
N ILE A 70 23.73 -12.35 -21.34
CA ILE A 70 23.61 -11.65 -20.06
C ILE A 70 22.94 -12.64 -19.10
N PRO A 71 23.51 -12.89 -17.90
CA PRO A 71 22.85 -13.74 -16.92
C PRO A 71 21.48 -13.15 -16.58
N LYS A 72 20.45 -14.00 -16.57
CA LYS A 72 19.11 -13.58 -16.14
C LYS A 72 19.18 -13.14 -14.67
N PRO A 73 18.41 -12.12 -14.25
CA PRO A 73 18.35 -11.74 -12.84
C PRO A 73 17.89 -12.94 -12.00
N ILE A 74 18.50 -13.10 -10.82
CA ILE A 74 18.13 -14.14 -9.86
C ILE A 74 16.76 -13.76 -9.29
N LEU A 75 15.72 -14.41 -9.78
CA LEU A 75 14.38 -14.34 -9.20
C LEU A 75 14.24 -15.49 -8.19
N PRO A 76 13.65 -15.26 -7.01
CA PRO A 76 13.34 -16.35 -6.09
C PRO A 76 12.24 -17.21 -6.71
N THR A 77 12.62 -18.19 -7.52
CA THR A 77 11.68 -19.14 -8.09
C THR A 77 11.49 -20.27 -7.11
N LEU A 78 10.26 -20.42 -6.60
CA LEU A 78 9.85 -21.63 -5.90
C LEU A 78 10.09 -22.84 -6.81
N LEU A 79 10.34 -24.01 -6.20
CA LEU A 79 10.44 -25.26 -6.94
C LEU A 79 9.22 -25.44 -7.84
N LYS A 80 9.48 -25.71 -9.12
CA LYS A 80 8.44 -25.97 -10.12
C LYS A 80 7.92 -27.40 -9.96
N PRO A 81 6.62 -27.62 -10.18
CA PRO A 81 6.08 -28.98 -10.25
C PRO A 81 6.66 -29.73 -11.44
N LEU A 82 6.71 -31.05 -11.35
CA LEU A 82 7.07 -31.91 -12.47
C LEU A 82 5.93 -31.95 -13.49
N GLU A 83 6.26 -31.79 -14.78
CA GLU A 83 5.24 -31.76 -15.84
C GLU A 83 4.77 -33.17 -16.26
N TYR A 84 5.63 -34.19 -16.15
CA TYR A 84 5.38 -35.52 -16.73
C TYR A 84 5.47 -36.64 -15.69
N VAL A 85 4.51 -36.67 -14.77
CA VAL A 85 4.36 -37.76 -13.79
C VAL A 85 3.34 -38.78 -14.29
N PRO A 86 3.70 -40.07 -14.40
CA PRO A 86 2.75 -41.11 -14.76
C PRO A 86 1.62 -41.22 -13.74
N LYS A 87 0.36 -41.10 -14.18
CA LYS A 87 -0.85 -41.17 -13.35
C LYS A 87 -1.27 -42.59 -12.94
N VAL A 88 -0.40 -43.57 -13.11
CA VAL A 88 -0.68 -44.98 -12.78
C VAL A 88 -0.62 -45.14 -11.27
N SER A 89 -1.51 -45.90 -10.62
CA SER A 89 -1.40 -46.13 -9.19
C SER A 89 -0.15 -46.97 -8.85
N PRO A 90 0.48 -46.76 -7.67
CA PRO A 90 1.68 -47.50 -7.28
C PRO A 90 1.41 -49.01 -7.19
N GLU A 91 0.23 -49.41 -6.71
CA GLU A 91 -0.19 -50.83 -6.65
C GLU A 91 -0.20 -51.50 -8.02
N VAL A 92 -0.64 -50.79 -9.07
CA VAL A 92 -0.66 -51.34 -10.44
C VAL A 92 0.76 -51.52 -10.96
N LEU A 93 1.67 -50.60 -10.63
CA LEU A 93 3.09 -50.73 -10.97
C LEU A 93 3.73 -51.91 -10.22
N GLU A 94 3.40 -52.09 -8.94
CA GLU A 94 3.87 -53.23 -8.13
C GLU A 94 3.36 -54.56 -8.67
N ARG A 95 2.04 -54.70 -8.90
CA ARG A 95 1.48 -55.91 -9.54
C ARG A 95 2.10 -56.19 -10.90
N ARG A 96 2.43 -55.15 -11.67
CA ARG A 96 3.11 -55.30 -12.95
C ARG A 96 4.56 -55.74 -12.78
N LEU A 97 5.28 -55.25 -11.78
CA LEU A 97 6.63 -55.73 -11.44
C LEU A 97 6.60 -57.19 -10.99
N GLU A 98 5.69 -57.54 -10.07
CA GLU A 98 5.48 -58.91 -9.62
C GLU A 98 5.18 -59.85 -10.79
N PHE A 99 4.35 -59.40 -11.73
CA PHE A 99 4.10 -60.16 -12.94
C PHE A 99 5.36 -60.36 -13.78
N LEU A 100 6.11 -59.27 -14.04
CA LEU A 100 7.30 -59.29 -14.90
C LEU A 100 8.45 -60.13 -14.31
N LEU A 101 8.57 -60.14 -12.98
CA LEU A 101 9.60 -60.90 -12.24
C LEU A 101 9.14 -62.32 -11.88
N GLY A 102 7.84 -62.61 -11.95
CA GLY A 102 7.26 -63.89 -11.55
C GLY A 102 7.17 -64.93 -12.68
N ASP A 103 6.84 -66.16 -12.29
CA ASP A 103 6.73 -67.31 -13.20
C ASP A 103 5.69 -67.14 -14.30
N LYS A 104 4.67 -66.30 -14.06
CA LYS A 104 3.63 -65.99 -15.04
C LYS A 104 4.20 -65.33 -16.28
N ALA A 105 5.19 -64.46 -16.16
CA ALA A 105 5.86 -63.86 -17.31
C ALA A 105 6.64 -64.90 -18.10
N LYS A 106 7.32 -65.83 -17.42
CA LYS A 106 8.04 -66.95 -18.06
C LYS A 106 7.08 -67.87 -18.82
N GLN A 107 5.94 -68.22 -18.22
CA GLN A 107 4.90 -69.01 -18.90
C GLN A 107 4.35 -68.27 -20.12
N GLN A 108 4.10 -66.96 -20.01
CA GLN A 108 3.65 -66.14 -21.14
C GLN A 108 4.68 -66.12 -22.29
N GLN A 109 5.98 -66.12 -21.97
CA GLN A 109 7.05 -66.22 -22.97
C GLN A 109 7.04 -67.56 -23.69
N LEU A 110 6.90 -68.66 -22.95
CA LEU A 110 6.86 -70.01 -23.53
C LEU A 110 5.64 -70.22 -24.44
N HIS A 111 4.51 -69.59 -24.13
CA HIS A 111 3.30 -69.67 -24.94
C HIS A 111 3.27 -68.67 -26.12
N ALA A 112 4.24 -67.76 -26.24
CA ALA A 112 4.26 -66.78 -27.31
C ALA A 112 4.58 -67.46 -28.66
N LYS A 113 3.75 -67.20 -29.69
CA LYS A 113 4.01 -67.73 -31.03
C LYS A 113 5.27 -67.11 -31.62
N MET A 114 6.23 -67.97 -31.95
CA MET A 114 7.48 -67.58 -32.61
C MET A 114 7.18 -67.10 -34.03
N ARG A 115 7.79 -65.99 -34.45
CA ARG A 115 7.67 -65.54 -35.84
C ARG A 115 8.42 -66.51 -36.76
N PRO A 116 7.84 -66.90 -37.91
CA PRO A 116 8.53 -67.77 -38.85
C PRO A 116 9.80 -67.10 -39.35
N GLY A 117 10.90 -67.84 -39.43
CA GLY A 117 12.21 -67.36 -39.88
C GLY A 117 13.11 -66.77 -38.79
N LEU A 118 12.69 -66.76 -37.52
CA LEU A 118 13.52 -66.33 -36.40
C LEU A 118 14.17 -67.54 -35.73
N THR A 119 15.47 -67.44 -35.40
CA THR A 119 16.12 -68.51 -34.63
C THR A 119 15.58 -68.49 -33.18
N PRO A 120 15.54 -69.65 -32.50
CA PRO A 120 15.10 -69.71 -31.09
C PRO A 120 15.86 -68.71 -30.20
N TYR A 121 17.18 -68.62 -30.38
CA TYR A 121 18.03 -67.68 -29.67
C TYR A 121 17.66 -66.21 -29.91
N GLN A 122 17.40 -65.82 -31.17
CA GLN A 122 17.01 -64.43 -31.48
C GLN A 122 15.66 -64.08 -30.84
N ALA A 123 14.72 -65.01 -30.81
CA ALA A 123 13.44 -64.78 -30.17
C ALA A 123 13.56 -64.61 -28.65
N GLU A 124 14.37 -65.44 -27.99
CA GLU A 124 14.68 -65.30 -26.57
C GLU A 124 15.27 -63.92 -26.26
N LEU A 125 16.24 -63.47 -27.06
CA LEU A 125 16.86 -62.15 -26.92
C LEU A 125 15.83 -61.02 -27.05
N TYR A 126 14.97 -61.04 -28.06
CA TYR A 126 13.94 -60.01 -28.23
C TYR A 126 12.90 -60.01 -27.09
N MET A 127 12.54 -61.19 -26.60
CA MET A 127 11.62 -61.31 -25.45
C MET A 127 12.26 -60.78 -24.17
N TRP A 128 13.53 -61.07 -23.95
CA TRP A 128 14.31 -60.51 -22.84
C TRP A 128 14.44 -59.00 -22.94
N GLU A 129 14.79 -58.46 -24.11
CA GLU A 129 14.87 -57.02 -24.32
C GLU A 129 13.54 -56.31 -24.06
N ARG A 130 12.42 -56.92 -24.48
CA ARG A 130 11.08 -56.40 -24.23
C ARG A 130 10.78 -56.37 -22.73
N GLN A 131 11.05 -57.45 -22.00
CA GLN A 131 10.90 -57.49 -20.55
C GLN A 131 11.76 -56.43 -19.86
N MET A 132 13.02 -56.28 -20.26
CA MET A 132 13.92 -55.27 -19.69
C MET A 132 13.46 -53.84 -20.01
N ARG A 133 12.88 -53.59 -21.19
CA ARG A 133 12.27 -52.30 -21.52
C ARG A 133 11.05 -52.01 -20.63
N ASP A 134 10.19 -53.00 -20.41
CA ASP A 134 9.01 -52.86 -19.55
C ASP A 134 9.41 -52.66 -18.08
N LEU A 135 10.38 -53.42 -17.56
CA LEU A 135 10.93 -53.20 -16.22
C LEU A 135 11.47 -51.78 -16.05
N ARG A 136 12.29 -51.30 -17.00
CA ARG A 136 12.81 -49.92 -16.97
C ARG A 136 11.70 -48.88 -16.99
N ARG A 137 10.62 -49.11 -17.74
CA ARG A 137 9.45 -48.21 -17.77
C ARG A 137 8.77 -48.15 -16.40
N VAL A 138 8.57 -49.30 -15.75
CA VAL A 138 7.93 -49.35 -14.44
C VAL A 138 8.79 -48.66 -13.37
N TYR A 139 10.09 -48.98 -13.31
CA TYR A 139 10.99 -48.31 -12.37
C TYR A 139 11.10 -46.79 -12.61
N ARG A 140 11.11 -46.36 -13.87
CA ARG A 140 11.09 -44.94 -14.20
C ARG A 140 9.79 -44.28 -13.73
N ALA A 141 8.65 -44.95 -13.87
CA ALA A 141 7.38 -44.45 -13.39
C ALA A 141 7.34 -44.33 -11.86
N GLN A 142 7.76 -45.37 -11.14
CA GLN A 142 7.88 -45.35 -9.68
C GLN A 142 8.83 -44.24 -9.21
N TYR A 143 9.96 -44.07 -9.89
CA TYR A 143 10.91 -42.99 -9.60
C TYR A 143 10.27 -41.61 -9.76
N PHE A 144 9.56 -41.36 -10.86
CA PHE A 144 8.89 -40.07 -11.07
C PHE A 144 7.76 -39.80 -10.09
N GLN A 145 7.07 -40.84 -9.62
CA GLN A 145 6.05 -40.71 -8.58
C GLN A 145 6.68 -40.28 -7.25
N LYS A 146 7.71 -41.01 -6.79
CA LYS A 146 8.44 -40.63 -5.58
C LYS A 146 9.09 -39.26 -5.69
N LEU A 147 9.64 -38.92 -6.87
CA LEU A 147 10.21 -37.61 -7.10
C LEU A 147 9.14 -36.53 -7.01
N ASN A 148 7.94 -36.77 -7.55
CA ASN A 148 6.84 -35.83 -7.45
C ASN A 148 6.44 -35.58 -5.99
N GLU A 149 6.25 -36.64 -5.21
CA GLU A 149 5.94 -36.57 -3.78
C GLU A 149 6.96 -35.71 -3.04
N VAL A 150 8.25 -36.00 -3.18
CA VAL A 150 9.33 -35.24 -2.55
C VAL A 150 9.35 -33.78 -3.04
N THR A 151 9.12 -33.53 -4.33
CA THR A 151 9.08 -32.15 -4.83
C THR A 151 7.88 -31.36 -4.32
N GLU A 152 6.73 -32.01 -4.13
CA GLU A 152 5.54 -31.36 -3.57
C GLU A 152 5.74 -31.03 -2.09
N GLU A 153 6.32 -31.95 -1.32
CA GLU A 153 6.71 -31.71 0.08
C GLU A 153 7.68 -30.53 0.22
N GLU A 154 8.74 -30.51 -0.57
CA GLU A 154 9.71 -29.42 -0.56
C GLU A 154 9.10 -28.09 -1.02
N ARG A 155 8.21 -28.12 -2.02
CA ARG A 155 7.49 -26.93 -2.45
C ARG A 155 6.59 -26.39 -1.35
N LEU A 156 5.88 -27.25 -0.62
CA LEU A 156 5.08 -26.85 0.54
C LEU A 156 5.95 -26.25 1.65
N ARG A 157 7.11 -26.86 1.94
CA ARG A 157 8.09 -26.32 2.90
C ARG A 157 8.56 -24.93 2.49
N GLN A 158 8.97 -24.74 1.23
CA GLN A 158 9.41 -23.45 0.70
C GLN A 158 8.29 -22.41 0.74
N TYR A 159 7.07 -22.79 0.39
CA TYR A 159 5.91 -21.91 0.45
C TYR A 159 5.61 -21.46 1.89
N ASN A 160 5.65 -22.38 2.85
CA ASN A 160 5.46 -22.07 4.27
C ASN A 160 6.56 -21.14 4.80
N LEU A 161 7.81 -21.35 4.39
CA LEU A 161 8.93 -20.48 4.75
C LEU A 161 8.73 -19.08 4.15
N TYR A 162 8.34 -19.00 2.88
CA TYR A 162 8.02 -17.73 2.23
C TYR A 162 6.88 -16.97 2.94
N LEU A 163 5.81 -17.66 3.33
CA LEU A 163 4.73 -17.06 4.11
C LEU A 163 5.18 -16.56 5.49
N LYS A 164 6.09 -17.27 6.15
CA LYS A 164 6.68 -16.82 7.42
C LYS A 164 7.53 -15.56 7.21
N GLU A 165 8.43 -15.56 6.23
CA GLU A 165 9.29 -14.41 5.95
C GLU A 165 8.49 -13.15 5.57
N THR A 166 7.43 -13.31 4.78
CA THR A 166 6.57 -12.19 4.39
C THR A 166 5.82 -11.61 5.59
N LYS A 167 5.26 -12.47 6.46
CA LYS A 167 4.63 -12.05 7.73
C LYS A 167 5.63 -11.35 8.66
N GLU A 168 6.84 -11.89 8.81
CA GLU A 168 7.89 -11.26 9.63
C GLU A 168 8.32 -9.90 9.07
N LYS A 169 8.50 -9.78 7.75
CA LYS A 169 8.81 -8.50 7.10
C LYS A 169 7.69 -7.49 7.32
N PHE A 170 6.44 -7.92 7.24
CA PHE A 170 5.29 -7.07 7.51
C PHE A 170 5.25 -6.63 8.99
N ALA A 171 5.40 -7.56 9.93
CA ALA A 171 5.44 -7.27 11.36
C ALA A 171 6.56 -6.28 11.72
N LYS A 172 7.77 -6.48 11.19
CA LYS A 172 8.90 -5.53 11.38
C LYS A 172 8.57 -4.14 10.85
N ARG A 173 7.90 -4.03 9.70
CA ARG A 173 7.47 -2.73 9.14
C ARG A 173 6.39 -2.07 10.00
N GLU A 174 5.48 -2.84 10.57
CA GLU A 174 4.50 -2.31 11.52
C GLU A 174 5.15 -1.82 12.81
N GLU A 175 6.08 -2.60 13.36
CA GLU A 175 6.82 -2.24 14.58
C GLU A 175 7.60 -0.93 14.40
N ILE A 176 8.27 -0.77 13.26
CA ILE A 176 8.95 0.48 12.90
C ILE A 176 7.94 1.64 12.79
N ARG A 177 6.76 1.42 12.20
CA ARG A 177 5.72 2.46 12.13
C ARG A 177 5.21 2.85 13.53
N ARG A 178 4.96 1.86 14.39
CA ARG A 178 4.51 2.07 15.78
C ARG A 178 5.56 2.85 16.56
N SER A 179 6.84 2.50 16.46
CA SER A 179 7.92 3.22 17.16
C SER A 179 8.04 4.67 16.71
N ILE A 180 7.91 4.95 15.40
CA ILE A 180 7.87 6.32 14.87
C ILE A 180 6.67 7.10 15.41
N HIS A 181 5.49 6.50 15.47
CA HIS A 181 4.30 7.14 16.03
C HIS A 181 4.45 7.42 17.53
N GLU A 182 5.01 6.49 18.29
CA GLU A 182 5.31 6.68 19.71
C GLU A 182 6.33 7.80 19.93
N GLU A 183 7.39 7.87 19.13
CA GLU A 183 8.39 8.94 19.21
C GLU A 183 7.77 10.31 18.90
N LYS A 184 6.90 10.39 17.89
CA LYS A 184 6.14 11.61 17.56
C LYS A 184 5.23 12.03 18.72
N LYS A 185 4.51 11.09 19.34
CA LYS A 185 3.67 11.34 20.53
C LYS A 185 4.53 11.86 21.69
N ARG A 186 5.67 11.24 21.98
CA ARG A 186 6.62 11.70 23.02
C ARG A 186 7.10 13.12 22.76
N LYS A 187 7.47 13.45 21.52
CA LYS A 187 7.89 14.81 21.13
C LYS A 187 6.76 15.84 21.28
N ALA A 188 5.52 15.47 20.94
CA ALA A 188 4.37 16.36 21.12
C ALA A 188 4.12 16.63 22.61
N ILE A 189 4.08 15.58 23.44
CA ILE A 189 3.92 15.71 24.90
C ILE A 189 5.00 16.62 25.48
N LEU A 190 6.28 16.42 25.10
CA LEU A 190 7.39 17.27 25.56
C LEU A 190 7.24 18.75 25.15
N ARG A 191 6.75 19.02 23.94
CA ARG A 191 6.48 20.40 23.50
C ARG A 191 5.36 21.03 24.32
N ASP A 192 4.31 20.26 24.60
CA ASP A 192 3.18 20.73 25.40
C ASP A 192 3.61 20.97 26.85
N THR A 193 4.39 20.07 27.45
CA THR A 193 4.91 20.27 28.82
C THR A 193 5.79 21.50 28.90
N MET A 194 6.72 21.72 27.95
CA MET A 194 7.54 22.92 27.90
C MET A 194 6.71 24.20 27.70
N ALA A 195 5.65 24.14 26.89
CA ALA A 195 4.77 25.29 26.67
C ALA A 195 3.95 25.63 27.92
N ILE A 196 3.47 24.59 28.65
CA ILE A 196 2.79 24.75 29.94
C ILE A 196 3.76 25.35 30.95
N GLU A 197 4.96 24.81 31.08
CA GLU A 197 5.98 25.34 32.00
C GLU A 197 6.29 26.81 31.72
N LYS A 198 6.51 27.20 30.47
CA LYS A 198 6.73 28.61 30.10
C LYS A 198 5.56 29.52 30.48
N LYS A 199 4.32 29.06 30.30
CA LYS A 199 3.13 29.83 30.71
C LYS A 199 3.04 29.93 32.23
N VAL A 200 3.32 28.84 32.95
CA VAL A 200 3.34 28.80 34.41
C VAL A 200 4.42 29.74 34.95
N THR A 201 5.64 29.71 34.42
CA THR A 201 6.72 30.62 34.84
C THR A 201 6.36 32.08 34.57
N GLN A 202 5.83 32.39 33.37
CA GLN A 202 5.36 33.74 33.05
C GLN A 202 4.25 34.20 34.01
N SER A 203 3.30 33.32 34.34
CA SER A 203 2.24 33.65 35.30
C SER A 203 2.77 33.91 36.70
N LEU A 204 3.77 33.15 37.15
CA LEU A 204 4.45 33.36 38.43
C LEU A 204 5.23 34.67 38.45
N GLU A 205 5.92 35.02 37.36
CA GLU A 205 6.64 36.29 37.23
C GLU A 205 5.70 37.50 37.25
N LEU A 206 4.59 37.44 36.49
CA LEU A 206 3.54 38.46 36.53
C LEU A 206 2.92 38.58 37.93
N GLY A 207 2.73 37.45 38.63
CA GLY A 207 2.29 37.45 40.03
C GLY A 207 3.28 38.12 40.99
N ARG A 208 4.59 37.92 40.78
CA ARG A 208 5.64 38.62 41.56
C ARG A 208 5.64 40.12 41.28
N LEU A 209 5.50 40.51 40.00
CA LEU A 209 5.45 41.92 39.60
C LEU A 209 4.18 42.61 40.10
N SER A 210 3.02 41.96 40.02
CA SER A 210 1.77 42.50 40.53
C SER A 210 1.82 42.67 42.05
N SER A 211 2.36 41.70 42.80
CA SER A 211 2.55 41.81 44.26
C SER A 211 3.46 42.99 44.63
N LYS A 212 4.57 43.21 43.89
CA LYS A 212 5.41 44.41 44.06
C LYS A 212 4.65 45.70 43.75
N LYS A 213 3.88 45.75 42.66
CA LYS A 213 3.06 46.92 42.31
C LYS A 213 2.02 47.22 43.37
N ILE A 214 1.31 46.20 43.86
CA ILE A 214 0.32 46.34 44.94
C ILE A 214 0.98 46.92 46.20
N LYS A 215 2.15 46.41 46.59
CA LYS A 215 2.92 46.97 47.73
C LYS A 215 3.31 48.43 47.51
N ASN A 216 3.77 48.78 46.30
CA ASN A 216 4.14 50.16 45.96
C ASN A 216 2.93 51.10 45.95
N ILE A 217 1.80 50.68 45.37
CA ILE A 217 0.54 51.44 45.39
C ILE A 217 0.06 51.61 46.82
N TYR A 218 0.09 50.54 47.63
CA TYR A 218 -0.27 50.62 49.05
C TYR A 218 0.62 51.62 49.80
N TRP A 219 1.93 51.61 49.54
CA TRP A 219 2.86 52.58 50.11
C TRP A 219 2.60 54.01 49.63
N LEU A 220 2.32 54.22 48.34
CA LEU A 220 1.94 55.53 47.79
C LEU A 220 0.62 56.03 48.38
N ASN A 221 -0.41 55.19 48.49
CA ASN A 221 -1.66 55.53 49.14
C ASN A 221 -1.45 55.89 50.62
N LYS A 222 -0.53 55.20 51.31
CA LYS A 222 -0.16 55.53 52.68
C LYS A 222 0.52 56.91 52.77
N LEU A 223 1.39 57.25 51.82
CA LEU A 223 2.00 58.58 51.74
C LEU A 223 0.99 59.67 51.37
N GLN A 224 0.10 59.41 50.41
CA GLN A 224 -0.93 60.33 49.99
C GLN A 224 -1.94 60.57 51.12
N GLY A 225 -2.31 59.53 51.88
CA GLY A 225 -3.04 59.66 53.12
C GLY A 225 -2.29 60.55 54.12
N ALA A 226 -0.99 60.34 54.33
CA ALA A 226 -0.20 61.17 55.22
C ALA A 226 -0.08 62.65 54.76
N ILE A 227 -0.05 62.90 53.45
CA ILE A 227 -0.03 64.26 52.87
C ILE A 227 -1.41 64.92 52.99
N ASN A 228 -2.50 64.19 52.71
CA ASN A 228 -3.85 64.68 52.92
C ASN A 228 -4.14 64.94 54.41
N TYR A 229 -3.49 64.24 55.34
CA TYR A 229 -3.54 64.55 56.78
C TYR A 229 -2.96 65.94 57.13
N ASP A 230 -2.08 66.50 56.30
CA ASP A 230 -1.55 67.87 56.46
C ASP A 230 -2.43 68.93 55.77
N GLU A 231 -3.22 68.57 54.76
CA GLU A 231 -4.20 69.46 54.11
C GLU A 231 -5.59 69.44 54.79
N ASP A 232 -5.97 68.35 55.46
CA ASP A 232 -7.25 68.15 56.17
C ASP A 232 -7.25 68.66 57.62
N LYS A 233 -6.52 69.74 57.92
CA LYS A 233 -6.84 70.57 59.09
C LYS A 233 -8.11 71.40 58.89
N ASN A 234 -8.67 71.44 57.68
CA ASN A 234 -9.94 72.11 57.40
C ASN A 234 -10.83 71.30 56.43
N ASN A 235 -11.81 70.61 57.02
CA ASN A 235 -13.14 70.31 56.49
C ASN A 235 -13.38 69.17 55.47
N VAL A 236 -14.26 68.27 55.95
CA VAL A 236 -15.16 67.30 55.30
C VAL A 236 -14.59 65.91 54.97
N ASN A 237 -14.99 64.94 55.80
CA ASN A 237 -14.94 63.51 55.51
C ASN A 237 -15.65 63.21 54.18
N ILE A 238 -14.89 62.91 53.14
CA ILE A 238 -15.41 62.27 51.94
C ILE A 238 -15.16 60.76 52.11
N GLU A 239 -16.19 60.05 52.54
CA GLU A 239 -16.20 58.58 52.44
C GLU A 239 -16.18 58.19 50.95
N ASP A 240 -15.32 57.24 50.58
CA ASP A 240 -15.24 56.73 49.21
C ASP A 240 -16.61 56.22 48.73
N ILE A 241 -17.24 57.01 47.87
CA ILE A 241 -18.54 56.69 47.31
C ILE A 241 -18.37 55.52 46.33
N ASN A 242 -18.85 54.34 46.72
CA ASN A 242 -18.89 53.18 45.84
C ASN A 242 -19.97 53.38 44.75
N VAL A 243 -19.52 53.71 43.53
CA VAL A 243 -20.38 53.99 42.36
C VAL A 243 -21.41 52.88 42.09
N ALA A 244 -21.09 51.62 42.40
CA ALA A 244 -22.02 50.50 42.23
C ALA A 244 -23.20 50.53 43.22
N LYS A 245 -22.97 50.98 44.46
CA LYS A 245 -24.06 51.16 45.46
C LYS A 245 -24.93 52.36 45.10
N LEU A 246 -24.32 53.43 44.62
CA LEU A 246 -25.06 54.63 44.25
C LEU A 246 -25.93 54.38 42.99
N ALA A 247 -25.46 53.54 42.06
CA ALA A 247 -26.24 53.11 40.90
C ALA A 247 -27.43 52.21 41.27
N SER A 248 -27.29 51.33 42.28
CA SER A 248 -28.40 50.52 42.78
C SER A 248 -29.46 51.36 43.50
N ASP A 249 -29.03 52.34 44.29
CA ASP A 249 -29.93 53.21 45.07
C ASP A 249 -30.71 54.19 44.16
N LEU A 250 -30.17 54.49 42.97
CA LEU A 250 -30.83 55.30 41.93
C LEU A 250 -31.72 54.47 40.98
N GLY A 251 -31.86 53.16 41.20
CA GLY A 251 -32.77 52.30 40.44
C GLY A 251 -32.28 51.90 39.04
N HIS A 252 -30.98 52.05 38.75
CA HIS A 252 -30.40 51.50 37.53
C HIS A 252 -30.01 50.03 37.74
N PRO A 253 -30.20 49.14 36.74
CA PRO A 253 -29.76 47.74 36.83
C PRO A 253 -28.22 47.69 36.76
N ALA A 254 -27.57 47.82 37.91
CA ALA A 254 -26.14 47.61 38.01
C ALA A 254 -25.87 46.10 38.04
N GLU A 255 -25.30 45.56 36.95
CA GLU A 255 -24.80 44.18 36.93
C GLU A 255 -23.70 44.05 38.00
N ASP A 256 -23.79 43.00 38.82
CA ASP A 256 -22.80 42.71 39.85
C ASP A 256 -21.42 42.60 39.20
N SER A 257 -20.46 43.42 39.67
CA SER A 257 -19.07 43.42 39.17
C SER A 257 -18.36 42.05 39.24
N LYS A 258 -18.96 41.08 39.95
CA LYS A 258 -18.54 39.67 40.00
C LYS A 258 -18.97 38.86 38.77
N GLU A 259 -20.09 39.20 38.12
CA GLU A 259 -20.60 38.51 36.92
C GLU A 259 -19.81 38.92 35.66
N ILE A 260 -19.34 40.17 35.60
CA ILE A 260 -18.49 40.66 34.50
C ILE A 260 -17.17 39.88 34.42
N ARG A 261 -16.62 39.46 35.57
CA ARG A 261 -15.40 38.62 35.61
C ARG A 261 -15.63 37.20 35.06
N GLN A 262 -16.87 36.72 34.98
CA GLN A 262 -17.20 35.41 34.41
C GLN A 262 -17.52 35.48 32.91
N LYS A 263 -17.74 36.67 32.34
CA LYS A 263 -18.14 36.84 30.92
C LYS A 263 -16.99 37.23 29.98
N ILE A 264 -15.84 37.66 30.50
CA ILE A 264 -14.64 37.84 29.69
C ILE A 264 -13.91 36.50 29.61
N MET A 265 -14.42 35.63 28.74
CA MET A 265 -13.77 34.36 28.40
C MET A 265 -12.56 34.64 27.48
N THR A 266 -11.45 35.08 28.07
CA THR A 266 -10.18 35.25 27.35
C THR A 266 -9.46 33.92 27.17
N GLY A 267 -9.13 33.61 25.91
CA GLY A 267 -7.97 32.82 25.49
C GLY A 267 -7.73 31.45 26.15
N ASN A 268 -8.49 30.44 25.72
CA ASN A 268 -8.15 29.00 25.59
C ASN A 268 -9.45 28.16 25.60
N LEU A 269 -10.45 28.57 26.40
CA LEU A 269 -11.75 27.89 26.47
C LEU A 269 -12.55 28.08 25.17
N PHE A 270 -12.48 29.26 24.55
CA PHE A 270 -13.09 29.55 23.23
C PHE A 270 -12.50 28.66 22.12
N PHE A 271 -11.17 28.61 22.01
CA PHE A 271 -10.49 27.75 21.02
C PHE A 271 -10.70 26.26 21.28
N ARG A 272 -10.72 25.82 22.54
CA ARG A 272 -11.01 24.41 22.88
C ARG A 272 -12.45 24.04 22.52
N LYS A 273 -13.40 24.95 22.70
CA LYS A 273 -14.81 24.73 22.36
C LYS A 273 -15.00 24.70 20.84
N ILE A 274 -14.39 25.64 20.10
CA ILE A 274 -14.38 25.64 18.63
C ILE A 274 -13.67 24.41 18.08
N LEU A 275 -12.54 23.99 18.65
CA LEU A 275 -11.83 22.77 18.20
C LEU A 275 -12.62 21.50 18.48
N LYS A 276 -13.33 21.46 19.61
CA LYS A 276 -14.22 20.34 19.95
C LYS A 276 -15.40 20.30 19.00
N GLU A 277 -16.06 21.44 18.77
CA GLU A 277 -17.17 21.59 17.82
C GLU A 277 -16.71 21.33 16.37
N SER A 278 -15.48 21.68 15.99
CA SER A 278 -14.92 21.39 14.66
C SER A 278 -14.58 19.91 14.47
N PHE A 279 -14.13 19.21 15.52
CA PHE A 279 -13.94 17.75 15.47
C PHE A 279 -15.26 16.99 15.35
N GLU A 280 -16.33 17.54 15.94
CA GLU A 280 -17.67 16.97 15.90
C GLU A 280 -18.36 17.22 14.54
N LEU A 281 -18.08 18.36 13.90
CA LEU A 281 -18.64 18.75 12.59
C LEU A 281 -17.82 18.22 11.39
N MET A 282 -16.50 18.10 11.52
CA MET A 282 -15.57 17.61 10.49
C MET A 282 -14.61 16.55 11.06
N PRO A 283 -14.96 15.25 10.99
CA PRO A 283 -14.05 14.17 11.38
C PRO A 283 -12.96 13.96 10.30
N GLU A 284 -12.14 14.98 10.05
CA GLU A 284 -11.23 15.03 8.89
C GLU A 284 -9.89 14.30 9.04
N ASP A 285 -9.68 13.54 10.12
CA ASP A 285 -8.51 12.66 10.26
C ASP A 285 -8.79 11.18 9.95
N MET A 286 -9.96 10.84 9.41
CA MET A 286 -10.28 9.43 9.14
C MET A 286 -9.69 8.88 7.82
N PHE A 287 -9.43 9.70 6.77
CA PHE A 287 -8.88 9.17 5.50
C PHE A 287 -8.16 10.22 4.63
N ARG A 288 -7.04 10.82 5.08
CA ARG A 288 -6.31 11.77 4.21
C ARG A 288 -5.03 11.29 3.56
N TYR A 289 -4.52 10.10 3.86
CA TYR A 289 -3.39 9.53 3.11
C TYR A 289 -3.40 8.00 3.06
N GLU A 290 -4.26 7.43 2.22
CA GLU A 290 -3.94 6.22 1.45
C GLU A 290 -4.57 6.36 0.06
N VAL A 291 -3.95 7.18 -0.80
CA VAL A 291 -4.01 6.90 -2.24
C VAL A 291 -3.04 5.75 -2.46
N MET A 292 -3.52 4.54 -2.21
CA MET A 292 -2.92 3.36 -2.81
C MET A 292 -3.27 3.42 -4.29
N ASP A 293 -2.25 3.61 -5.13
CA ASP A 293 -2.35 3.39 -6.57
C ASP A 293 -2.69 1.90 -6.82
N GLU A 294 -3.97 1.55 -6.71
CA GLU A 294 -4.51 0.34 -7.33
C GLU A 294 -4.90 0.69 -8.76
N GLU A 295 -3.93 0.56 -9.64
CA GLU A 295 -4.10 0.65 -11.08
C GLU A 295 -5.23 -0.28 -11.59
N THR A 296 -6.28 0.34 -12.14
CA THR A 296 -7.01 -0.09 -13.35
C THR A 296 -7.94 -1.31 -13.34
N LEU A 297 -8.60 -1.65 -12.24
CA LEU A 297 -9.81 -2.50 -12.34
C LEU A 297 -11.05 -1.69 -11.96
N THR A 298 -12.01 -1.66 -12.89
CA THR A 298 -13.33 -1.09 -12.64
C THR A 298 -14.02 -1.83 -11.47
N PRO A 299 -14.93 -1.17 -10.71
CA PRO A 299 -15.66 -1.83 -9.62
C PRO A 299 -16.36 -3.13 -10.06
N GLU A 300 -16.79 -3.21 -11.32
CA GLU A 300 -17.40 -4.40 -11.91
C GLU A 300 -16.42 -5.56 -12.10
N GLU A 301 -15.20 -5.29 -12.57
CA GLU A 301 -14.16 -6.32 -12.75
C GLU A 301 -13.69 -6.88 -11.41
N ARG A 302 -13.59 -6.01 -10.38
CA ARG A 302 -13.31 -6.43 -9.01
C ARG A 302 -14.43 -7.31 -8.45
N ALA A 303 -15.69 -6.95 -8.69
CA ALA A 303 -16.84 -7.74 -8.29
C ALA A 303 -16.87 -9.12 -8.99
N LYS A 304 -16.54 -9.18 -10.29
CA LYS A 304 -16.46 -10.45 -11.04
C LYS A 304 -15.37 -11.38 -10.52
N LEU A 305 -14.19 -10.86 -10.19
CA LEU A 305 -13.11 -11.68 -9.62
C LEU A 305 -13.44 -12.17 -8.21
N THR A 306 -14.00 -11.31 -7.38
CA THR A 306 -14.29 -11.64 -5.97
C THR A 306 -15.51 -12.54 -5.82
N TYR A 307 -16.57 -12.30 -6.59
CA TYR A 307 -17.83 -13.05 -6.46
C TYR A 307 -18.00 -14.16 -7.51
N GLY A 308 -17.12 -14.24 -8.52
CA GLY A 308 -17.17 -15.28 -9.55
C GLY A 308 -16.73 -16.67 -9.05
N VAL A 309 -15.98 -16.73 -7.95
CA VAL A 309 -15.52 -17.99 -7.32
C VAL A 309 -16.60 -18.61 -6.43
N LEU A 310 -17.57 -17.82 -5.97
CA LEU A 310 -18.61 -18.27 -5.05
C LEU A 310 -19.65 -19.12 -5.78
N THR A 311 -20.11 -20.17 -5.10
CA THR A 311 -21.30 -20.92 -5.50
C THR A 311 -22.55 -20.05 -5.36
N ASP A 312 -23.62 -20.43 -6.05
CA ASP A 312 -24.84 -19.63 -6.05
C ASP A 312 -25.54 -19.59 -4.68
N GLU A 313 -25.39 -20.65 -3.88
CA GLU A 313 -25.84 -20.69 -2.48
C GLU A 313 -25.05 -19.70 -1.60
N GLU A 314 -23.73 -19.64 -1.75
CA GLU A 314 -22.88 -18.70 -1.02
C GLU A 314 -23.15 -17.23 -1.42
N LYS A 315 -23.52 -16.98 -2.68
CA LYS A 315 -23.94 -15.65 -3.13
C LYS A 315 -25.25 -15.21 -2.47
N LEU A 316 -26.20 -16.11 -2.30
CA LEU A 316 -27.45 -15.84 -1.58
C LEU A 316 -27.19 -15.53 -0.10
N GLU A 317 -26.34 -16.31 0.57
CA GLU A 317 -25.95 -16.02 1.95
C GLU A 317 -25.25 -14.66 2.09
N LEU A 318 -24.42 -14.28 1.10
CA LEU A 318 -23.72 -13.00 1.10
C LEU A 318 -24.70 -11.84 0.92
N LEU A 319 -25.72 -12.00 0.10
CA LEU A 319 -26.82 -11.03 -0.03
C LEU A 319 -27.55 -10.86 1.31
N ASP A 320 -27.87 -11.96 1.99
CA ASP A 320 -28.54 -11.91 3.29
C ASP A 320 -27.70 -11.25 4.38
N LYS A 321 -26.40 -11.57 4.44
CA LYS A 321 -25.45 -10.91 5.34
C LYS A 321 -25.40 -9.40 5.06
N LYS A 322 -25.41 -8.98 3.79
CA LYS A 322 -25.41 -7.56 3.42
C LYS A 322 -26.72 -6.84 3.79
N ILE A 323 -27.87 -7.48 3.58
CA ILE A 323 -29.17 -6.95 3.98
C ILE A 323 -29.22 -6.76 5.51
N ASN A 324 -28.73 -7.74 6.28
CA ASN A 324 -28.68 -7.64 7.74
C ASN A 324 -27.78 -6.50 8.22
N ILE A 325 -26.59 -6.33 7.63
CA ILE A 325 -25.69 -5.20 7.96
C ILE A 325 -26.36 -3.85 7.63
N LEU A 326 -27.10 -3.77 6.51
CA LEU A 326 -27.82 -2.54 6.16
C LEU A 326 -28.95 -2.25 7.14
N ASN A 327 -29.71 -3.27 7.55
CA ASN A 327 -30.75 -3.13 8.56
C ASN A 327 -30.17 -2.65 9.91
N GLU A 328 -29.05 -3.25 10.36
CA GLU A 328 -28.37 -2.82 11.58
C GLU A 328 -27.90 -1.35 11.51
N LYS A 329 -27.40 -0.92 10.35
CA LYS A 329 -27.00 0.48 10.13
C LYS A 329 -28.19 1.43 10.10
N ILE A 330 -29.29 1.06 9.43
CA ILE A 330 -30.54 1.83 9.43
C ILE A 330 -31.10 1.95 10.86
N ASP A 331 -31.02 0.89 11.66
CA ASP A 331 -31.45 0.88 13.05
C ASP A 331 -30.54 1.76 13.94
N GLN A 332 -29.23 1.76 13.70
CA GLN A 332 -28.30 2.66 14.40
C GLN A 332 -28.56 4.12 14.01
N ASP A 333 -28.73 4.42 12.72
CA ASP A 333 -28.98 5.77 12.22
C ASP A 333 -30.35 6.30 12.66
N SER A 334 -31.38 5.45 12.70
CA SER A 334 -32.70 5.84 13.20
C SER A 334 -32.68 6.14 14.70
N LYS A 335 -31.94 5.36 15.50
CA LYS A 335 -31.72 5.62 16.94
C LYS A 335 -30.97 6.93 17.20
N LEU A 336 -29.99 7.26 16.36
CA LEU A 336 -29.16 8.46 16.53
C LEU A 336 -29.82 9.74 16.00
N LYS A 337 -30.55 9.68 14.88
CA LYS A 337 -31.03 10.87 14.16
C LYS A 337 -32.56 11.00 14.09
N GLY A 338 -33.33 10.06 14.65
CA GLY A 338 -34.81 10.09 14.72
C GLY A 338 -35.53 9.86 13.38
N LYS A 339 -34.93 10.25 12.25
CA LYS A 339 -35.28 9.83 10.89
C LYS A 339 -33.97 9.69 10.09
N SER A 340 -33.75 8.53 9.47
CA SER A 340 -32.57 8.26 8.64
C SER A 340 -32.57 9.22 7.43
N LYS A 341 -31.71 10.26 7.45
CA LYS A 341 -31.56 11.20 6.33
C LYS A 341 -30.90 10.58 5.10
N GLU A 342 -30.26 9.43 5.26
CA GLU A 342 -29.58 8.74 4.17
C GLU A 342 -30.54 7.76 3.48
N ASN A 343 -31.35 8.28 2.56
CA ASN A 343 -32.22 7.50 1.67
C ASN A 343 -31.45 6.41 0.88
N LEU A 344 -30.13 6.52 0.80
CA LEU A 344 -29.26 5.65 0.03
C LEU A 344 -29.18 4.23 0.62
N TYR A 345 -29.16 4.05 1.95
CA TYR A 345 -29.15 2.71 2.55
C TYR A 345 -30.47 1.97 2.35
N ILE A 346 -31.59 2.70 2.39
CA ILE A 346 -32.92 2.15 2.14
C ILE A 346 -33.04 1.73 0.67
N GLN A 347 -32.65 2.60 -0.27
CA GLN A 347 -32.65 2.26 -1.70
C GLN A 347 -31.76 1.06 -2.01
N LEU A 348 -30.56 1.00 -1.40
CA LEU A 348 -29.63 -0.10 -1.63
C LEU A 348 -30.15 -1.41 -1.02
N ARG A 349 -30.79 -1.35 0.15
CA ARG A 349 -31.51 -2.49 0.73
C ARG A 349 -32.61 -2.99 -0.21
N ASP A 350 -33.48 -2.10 -0.67
CA ASP A 350 -34.60 -2.45 -1.56
C ASP A 350 -34.10 -3.08 -2.87
N HIS A 351 -33.00 -2.56 -3.43
CA HIS A 351 -32.37 -3.15 -4.61
C HIS A 351 -31.80 -4.56 -4.36
N LEU A 352 -31.20 -4.81 -3.19
CA LEU A 352 -30.69 -6.14 -2.84
C LEU A 352 -31.82 -7.14 -2.55
N GLU A 353 -32.89 -6.71 -1.88
CA GLU A 353 -34.09 -7.53 -1.65
C GLU A 353 -34.79 -7.86 -2.97
N ALA A 354 -34.93 -6.89 -3.88
CA ALA A 354 -35.47 -7.12 -5.22
C ALA A 354 -34.60 -8.09 -6.04
N ALA A 355 -33.27 -7.96 -5.97
CA ALA A 355 -32.35 -8.87 -6.66
C ALA A 355 -32.44 -10.30 -6.12
N LYS A 356 -32.58 -10.47 -4.79
CA LYS A 356 -32.80 -11.77 -4.15
C LYS A 356 -34.11 -12.39 -4.61
N LEU A 357 -35.22 -11.64 -4.59
CA LEU A 357 -36.52 -12.14 -5.02
C LEU A 357 -36.52 -12.53 -6.50
N ALA A 358 -35.94 -11.70 -7.38
CA ALA A 358 -35.83 -12.00 -8.80
C ALA A 358 -35.02 -13.29 -9.08
N TYR A 359 -33.97 -13.55 -8.29
CA TYR A 359 -33.21 -14.80 -8.39
C TYR A 359 -34.04 -16.02 -7.96
N LEU A 360 -34.75 -15.92 -6.84
CA LEU A 360 -35.62 -16.99 -6.33
C LEU A 360 -36.80 -17.28 -7.28
N GLU A 361 -37.40 -16.25 -7.88
CA GLU A 361 -38.46 -16.44 -8.87
C GLU A 361 -37.94 -17.13 -10.14
N LYS A 362 -36.69 -16.85 -10.53
CA LYS A 362 -36.07 -17.47 -11.70
C LYS A 362 -35.74 -18.93 -11.45
N SER A 363 -35.23 -19.28 -10.27
CA SER A 363 -34.92 -20.67 -9.90
C SER A 363 -36.17 -21.55 -9.75
N VAL A 364 -37.32 -20.95 -9.43
CA VAL A 364 -38.62 -21.66 -9.34
C VAL A 364 -39.27 -21.86 -10.72
N LYS A 365 -38.96 -21.01 -11.71
CA LYS A 365 -39.50 -21.09 -13.08
C LYS A 365 -38.65 -21.93 -14.04
N SER A 366 -37.40 -22.21 -13.68
CA SER A 366 -36.49 -23.15 -14.39
C SER A 366 -36.60 -24.55 -13.81
#